data_AF-A0A1F8GQR8-F1
#
_entry.id   AF-A0A1F8GQR8-F1
#
_cell.length_a   1.000
_cell.length_b   1.000
_cell.length_c   1.000
_cell.angle_alpha   90.00
_cell.angle_beta   90.00
_cell.angle_gamma   90.00
#
_symmetry.space_group_name_H-M   'P 1'
#
loop_
_entity.id
_entity.type
_entity.pdbx_description
1 polymer ?
#
loop_
_entity_poly.entity_id
_entity_poly.type
_entity_poly.pdbx_seq_one_letter_code
_entity_poly.pdbx_strand_id
1 'polypeptide(L)'
;MKQKTECGKHRWIPLLGMNKGKTVPTSLFTCLKCGDLKVGEETIKISRFRLDMGELPINSAAGIQLMETPTANQTASGFIVSMTYGESITIGDLLYFTSSGTVKQADANGTSTYPVMGLALATASSGSNSVLLHGIYKDTTKWTGGTNLTVGGVCYLSTTAGGTAQTQPSALNDVIQVVGVAINASRIYFKPSADYLTHTGA
;
A
#
# COMPACT_ATOMS: atom_id res chain seq x y z
N MET A 1 16.45 0.30 -18.56
CA MET A 1 15.65 0.81 -19.70
C MET A 1 14.89 2.04 -19.22
N LYS A 2 15.12 3.21 -19.82
CA LYS A 2 14.29 4.41 -19.57
C LYS A 2 12.82 4.05 -19.80
N GLN A 3 11.92 4.49 -18.91
CA GLN A 3 10.47 4.42 -19.18
C GLN A 3 10.24 5.07 -20.54
N LYS A 4 9.70 4.31 -21.49
CA LYS A 4 9.42 4.85 -22.81
C LYS A 4 8.13 5.66 -22.71
N THR A 5 8.20 6.91 -23.14
CA THR A 5 7.08 7.86 -23.19
C THR A 5 5.94 7.30 -24.04
N GLU A 6 4.70 7.56 -23.63
CA GLU A 6 3.51 7.15 -24.38
C GLU A 6 3.58 7.64 -25.83
N CYS A 7 3.21 6.77 -26.78
CA CYS A 7 3.35 7.05 -28.20
C CYS A 7 2.06 7.61 -28.77
N GLY A 8 2.02 8.89 -29.17
CA GLY A 8 0.85 9.49 -29.84
C GLY A 8 0.51 8.88 -31.21
N LYS A 9 1.43 8.11 -31.83
CA LYS A 9 1.17 7.28 -33.02
C LYS A 9 1.93 5.95 -32.90
N HIS A 10 1.18 4.86 -32.76
CA HIS A 10 1.74 3.51 -32.64
C HIS A 10 2.24 2.96 -33.99
N ARG A 11 3.37 2.25 -33.97
CA ARG A 11 3.90 1.49 -35.12
C ARG A 11 3.86 0.01 -34.76
N TRP A 12 2.75 -0.63 -35.10
CA TRP A 12 2.48 -2.03 -34.79
C TRP A 12 3.20 -2.97 -35.76
N ILE A 13 3.88 -3.98 -35.22
CA ILE A 13 4.51 -5.07 -35.99
C ILE A 13 4.07 -6.39 -35.38
N PRO A 14 3.70 -7.40 -36.19
CA PRO A 14 3.31 -8.69 -35.65
C PRO A 14 4.47 -9.33 -34.87
N LEU A 15 4.15 -9.94 -33.74
CA LEU A 15 5.06 -10.87 -33.10
C LEU A 15 5.18 -12.10 -33.99
N LEU A 16 6.42 -12.51 -34.19
CA LEU A 16 6.77 -13.61 -35.07
C LEU A 16 6.94 -14.88 -34.24
N GLY A 17 6.10 -15.87 -34.52
CA GLY A 17 6.29 -17.23 -34.04
C GLY A 17 7.14 -18.04 -35.01
N MET A 18 7.80 -19.09 -34.54
CA MET A 18 8.42 -20.10 -35.41
C MET A 18 7.53 -21.34 -35.46
N ASN A 19 7.15 -21.77 -36.66
CA ASN A 19 6.43 -23.03 -36.89
C ASN A 19 7.16 -23.83 -37.97
N LYS A 20 7.64 -25.02 -37.63
CA LYS A 20 8.42 -25.90 -38.54
C LYS A 20 9.57 -25.16 -39.25
N GLY A 21 10.32 -24.34 -38.51
CA GLY A 21 11.46 -23.57 -39.03
C GLY A 21 11.08 -22.39 -39.92
N LYS A 22 9.79 -22.10 -40.11
CA LYS A 22 9.30 -20.93 -40.82
C LYS A 22 8.79 -19.90 -39.82
N THR A 23 9.11 -18.64 -40.08
CA THR A 23 8.62 -17.51 -39.31
C THR A 23 7.18 -17.19 -39.75
N VAL A 24 6.25 -17.23 -38.80
CA VAL A 24 4.82 -16.97 -39.04
C VAL A 24 4.35 -15.80 -38.18
N PRO A 25 3.60 -14.83 -38.74
CA PRO A 25 3.01 -13.76 -37.94
C PRO A 25 1.92 -14.33 -37.03
N THR A 26 1.91 -13.91 -35.78
CA THR A 26 0.86 -14.25 -34.80
C THR A 26 -0.22 -13.17 -34.78
N SER A 27 -1.32 -13.43 -34.06
CA SER A 27 -2.39 -12.45 -33.80
C SER A 27 -1.98 -11.34 -32.82
N LEU A 28 -0.78 -11.43 -32.25
CA LEU A 28 -0.25 -10.47 -31.29
C LEU A 28 0.66 -9.48 -32.02
N PHE A 29 0.55 -8.20 -31.71
CA PHE A 29 1.39 -7.14 -32.26
C PHE A 29 2.16 -6.45 -31.15
N THR A 30 3.36 -5.97 -31.42
CA THR A 30 4.09 -5.07 -30.51
C THR A 30 4.34 -3.73 -31.18
N CYS A 31 4.25 -2.65 -30.39
CA CYS A 31 4.67 -1.34 -30.86
C CYS A 31 6.18 -1.20 -30.69
N LEU A 32 6.92 -0.97 -31.77
CA LEU A 32 8.38 -0.75 -31.70
C LEU A 32 8.78 0.44 -30.82
N LYS A 33 7.90 1.43 -30.73
CA LYS A 33 8.18 2.68 -30.00
C LYS A 33 7.93 2.51 -28.51
N CYS A 34 6.69 2.30 -28.07
CA CYS A 34 6.35 2.19 -26.64
C CYS A 34 6.56 0.79 -26.04
N GLY A 35 6.53 -0.28 -26.85
CA GLY A 35 6.61 -1.65 -26.35
C GLY A 35 5.26 -2.25 -25.94
N ASP A 36 4.16 -1.52 -26.13
CA ASP A 36 2.80 -2.03 -25.87
C ASP A 36 2.51 -3.24 -26.76
N LEU A 37 1.75 -4.20 -26.21
CA LEU A 37 1.32 -5.39 -26.91
C LEU A 37 -0.16 -5.24 -27.29
N LYS A 38 -0.53 -5.58 -28.51
CA LYS A 38 -1.91 -5.50 -29.02
C LYS A 38 -2.44 -6.89 -29.34
N VAL A 39 -3.64 -7.19 -28.84
CA VAL A 39 -4.36 -8.46 -29.05
C VAL A 39 -5.71 -8.12 -29.65
N GLY A 40 -5.90 -8.35 -30.95
CA GLY A 40 -7.10 -7.88 -31.66
C GLY A 40 -7.13 -6.34 -31.70
N GLU A 41 -8.17 -5.72 -31.12
CA GLU A 41 -8.31 -4.26 -31.04
C GLU A 41 -7.73 -3.66 -29.75
N GLU A 42 -7.57 -4.47 -28.71
CA GLU A 42 -7.15 -4.04 -27.37
C GLU A 42 -5.63 -3.94 -27.21
N THR A 43 -5.17 -3.00 -26.40
CA THR A 43 -3.76 -2.80 -26.07
C THR A 43 -3.49 -3.11 -24.59
N ILE A 44 -2.47 -3.93 -24.36
CA ILE A 44 -1.98 -4.31 -23.03
C ILE A 44 -0.58 -3.72 -22.89
N LYS A 45 -0.39 -2.88 -21.87
CA LYS A 45 0.95 -2.42 -21.49
C LYS A 45 1.62 -3.50 -20.67
N ILE A 46 2.58 -4.20 -21.28
CA ILE A 46 3.43 -5.16 -20.61
C ILE A 46 4.74 -4.46 -20.27
N SER A 47 4.98 -4.19 -18.99
CA SER A 47 6.29 -3.76 -18.52
C SER A 47 7.01 -4.93 -17.85
N ARG A 48 8.33 -4.83 -17.68
CA ARG A 48 9.14 -5.81 -16.95
C ARG A 48 8.68 -6.06 -15.49
N PHE A 49 7.79 -5.22 -14.94
CA PHE A 49 7.36 -5.30 -13.53
C PHE A 49 5.84 -5.25 -13.30
N ARG A 50 5.03 -4.93 -14.32
CA ARG A 50 3.58 -4.72 -14.18
C ARG A 50 2.86 -5.06 -15.48
N LEU A 51 1.70 -5.71 -15.32
CA LEU A 51 0.63 -5.75 -16.32
C LEU A 51 -0.37 -4.67 -15.91
N ASP A 52 -0.58 -3.68 -16.77
CA ASP A 52 -1.65 -2.70 -16.59
C ASP A 52 -2.94 -3.27 -17.19
N MET A 53 -4.01 -3.29 -16.39
CA MET A 53 -5.33 -3.79 -16.80
C MET A 53 -6.32 -2.65 -17.07
N GLY A 54 -5.92 -1.39 -16.88
CA GLY A 54 -6.83 -0.25 -16.99
C GLY A 54 -8.07 -0.45 -16.09
N GLU A 55 -9.26 -0.27 -16.67
CA GLU A 55 -10.55 -0.47 -16.00
C GLU A 55 -11.11 -1.91 -16.15
N LEU A 56 -10.33 -2.85 -16.74
CA LEU A 56 -10.78 -4.22 -16.97
C LEU A 56 -10.65 -5.10 -15.71
N PRO A 57 -11.59 -6.04 -15.46
CA PRO A 57 -11.56 -6.92 -14.30
C PRO A 57 -10.48 -8.01 -14.42
N ILE A 58 -9.90 -8.42 -13.28
CA ILE A 58 -9.05 -9.62 -13.17
C ILE A 58 -9.95 -10.87 -13.17
N ASN A 59 -10.16 -11.48 -14.33
CA ASN A 59 -10.91 -12.73 -14.44
C ASN A 59 -10.03 -13.96 -14.16
N SER A 60 -10.55 -14.95 -13.44
CA SER A 60 -9.92 -16.26 -13.21
C SER A 60 -8.57 -16.26 -12.48
N ALA A 61 -8.34 -15.35 -11.54
CA ALA A 61 -7.22 -15.46 -10.61
C ALA A 61 -7.61 -16.30 -9.38
N ALA A 62 -6.83 -17.33 -9.04
CA ALA A 62 -7.04 -18.13 -7.84
C ALA A 62 -6.85 -17.34 -6.54
N GLY A 63 -6.15 -16.19 -6.60
CA GLY A 63 -5.98 -15.25 -5.49
C GLY A 63 -5.10 -14.06 -5.87
N ILE A 64 -5.12 -13.03 -5.04
CA ILE A 64 -4.22 -11.87 -5.12
C ILE A 64 -3.22 -12.00 -3.99
N GLN A 65 -1.94 -12.17 -4.34
CA GLN A 65 -0.88 -12.31 -3.34
C GLN A 65 -0.30 -10.95 -2.97
N LEU A 66 -0.12 -10.74 -1.67
CA LEU A 66 0.71 -9.65 -1.15
C LEU A 66 2.15 -10.14 -1.04
N MET A 67 3.12 -9.23 -1.25
CA MET A 67 4.51 -9.55 -0.97
C MET A 67 4.71 -9.60 0.54
N GLU A 68 4.85 -10.81 1.06
CA GLU A 68 5.01 -11.05 2.51
C GLU A 68 6.26 -10.39 3.09
N THR A 69 7.29 -10.26 2.25
CA THR A 69 8.55 -9.62 2.61
C THR A 69 8.82 -8.46 1.65
N PRO A 70 8.36 -7.24 1.99
CA PRO A 70 8.77 -6.06 1.26
C PRO A 70 10.31 -5.99 1.20
N THR A 71 10.83 -5.70 0.01
CA THR A 71 12.25 -5.92 -0.35
C THR A 71 13.22 -4.99 0.37
N ALA A 72 12.76 -3.83 0.86
CA ALA A 72 13.59 -2.84 1.57
C ALA A 72 12.97 -2.41 2.91
N ASN A 73 13.74 -1.69 3.72
CA ASN A 73 13.19 -1.04 4.91
C ASN A 73 12.21 0.07 4.50
N GLN A 74 11.20 0.36 5.34
CA GLN A 74 10.17 1.38 5.10
C GLN A 74 9.42 1.17 3.77
N THR A 75 9.10 -0.08 3.45
CA THR A 75 8.31 -0.42 2.26
C THR A 75 7.10 -1.26 2.62
N ALA A 76 6.06 -1.17 1.77
CA ALA A 76 4.79 -1.86 1.97
C ALA A 76 4.39 -2.68 0.74
N SER A 77 3.52 -3.66 0.98
CA SER A 77 2.76 -4.37 -0.05
C SER A 77 1.30 -4.48 0.38
N GLY A 78 0.36 -4.06 -0.45
CA GLY A 78 -1.04 -4.00 -0.07
C GLY A 78 -1.86 -3.07 -0.95
N PHE A 79 -3.02 -2.69 -0.43
CA PHE A 79 -3.87 -1.65 -0.99
C PHE A 79 -3.29 -0.28 -0.63
N ILE A 80 -2.72 0.39 -1.63
CA ILE A 80 -2.07 1.69 -1.49
C ILE A 80 -2.84 2.72 -2.31
N VAL A 81 -3.17 3.84 -1.69
CA VAL A 81 -3.88 4.97 -2.29
C VAL A 81 -3.05 6.25 -2.15
N SER A 82 -3.25 7.21 -3.04
CA SER A 82 -2.65 8.55 -2.92
C SER A 82 -3.60 9.48 -2.17
N MET A 83 -3.15 10.04 -1.05
CA MET A 83 -3.95 10.95 -0.20
C MET A 83 -3.16 12.22 0.11
N THR A 84 -3.87 13.33 0.36
CA THR A 84 -3.24 14.60 0.71
C THR A 84 -2.93 14.67 2.20
N TYR A 85 -1.66 14.94 2.54
CA TYR A 85 -1.24 15.13 3.93
C TYR A 85 -1.68 16.52 4.42
N GLY A 86 -2.41 16.55 5.53
CA GLY A 86 -2.93 17.75 6.16
C GLY A 86 -1.97 18.39 7.19
N GLU A 87 -0.84 17.74 7.44
CA GLU A 87 0.22 18.18 8.36
C GLU A 87 1.54 17.45 8.06
N SER A 88 2.58 17.76 8.84
CA SER A 88 3.85 17.03 8.81
C SER A 88 3.71 15.62 9.31
N ILE A 89 3.77 14.67 8.39
CA ILE A 89 3.66 13.24 8.63
C ILE A 89 5.00 12.56 8.28
N THR A 90 5.39 11.59 9.10
CA THR A 90 6.57 10.76 8.87
C THR A 90 6.19 9.38 8.37
N ILE A 91 7.07 8.78 7.56
CA ILE A 91 6.87 7.43 7.03
C ILE A 91 6.60 6.42 8.14
N GLY A 92 5.53 5.64 8.01
CA GLY A 92 5.02 4.66 8.96
C GLY A 92 4.10 5.21 10.05
N ASP A 93 3.74 6.50 10.02
CA ASP A 93 2.76 7.04 10.96
C ASP A 93 1.37 6.47 10.68
N LEU A 94 0.62 6.21 11.74
CA LEU A 94 -0.80 5.90 11.64
C LEU A 94 -1.61 7.15 11.36
N LEU A 95 -2.57 7.04 10.46
CA LEU A 95 -3.34 8.15 9.93
C LEU A 95 -4.84 7.95 10.09
N TYR A 96 -5.56 9.05 10.35
CA TYR A 96 -7.01 9.14 10.29
C TYR A 96 -7.46 10.08 9.16
N PHE A 97 -8.71 9.93 8.72
CA PHE A 97 -9.31 10.80 7.70
C PHE A 97 -9.98 12.01 8.34
N THR A 98 -9.71 13.19 7.80
CA THR A 98 -10.39 14.43 8.20
C THR A 98 -11.58 14.72 7.29
N SER A 99 -12.52 15.52 7.77
CA SER A 99 -13.66 16.02 6.97
C SER A 99 -13.25 16.88 5.78
N SER A 100 -12.00 17.38 5.76
CA SER A 100 -11.44 18.17 4.66
C SER A 100 -10.86 17.32 3.52
N GLY A 101 -10.98 15.98 3.58
CA GLY A 101 -10.41 15.07 2.59
C GLY A 101 -8.89 14.92 2.67
N THR A 102 -8.27 15.39 3.77
CA THR A 102 -6.85 15.18 4.07
C THR A 102 -6.66 14.11 5.15
N VAL A 103 -5.45 13.56 5.23
CA VAL A 103 -5.04 12.64 6.29
C VAL A 103 -4.11 13.34 7.28
N LYS A 104 -4.26 12.99 8.56
CA LYS A 104 -3.47 13.50 9.70
C LYS A 104 -3.11 12.34 10.63
N GLN A 105 -2.13 12.55 11.51
CA GLN A 105 -1.64 11.58 12.48
C GLN A 105 -2.76 11.20 13.46
N ALA A 106 -2.99 9.91 13.60
CA ALA A 106 -3.95 9.38 14.56
C ALA A 106 -3.35 9.33 15.97
N ASP A 107 -4.18 9.57 16.98
CA ASP A 107 -3.76 9.53 18.38
C ASP A 107 -4.85 8.90 19.25
N ALA A 108 -4.46 7.94 20.11
CA ALA A 108 -5.39 7.23 21.00
C ALA A 108 -5.95 8.13 22.10
N ASN A 109 -5.23 9.16 22.53
CA ASN A 109 -5.70 10.08 23.58
C ASN A 109 -6.14 11.45 23.03
N GLY A 110 -6.05 11.65 21.71
CA GLY A 110 -6.47 12.88 21.06
C GLY A 110 -7.99 12.97 20.91
N THR A 111 -8.52 14.17 20.69
CA THR A 111 -9.96 14.38 20.50
C THR A 111 -10.31 14.29 19.02
N SER A 112 -11.11 13.29 18.62
CA SER A 112 -11.52 13.08 17.22
C SER A 112 -10.35 12.83 16.25
N THR A 113 -9.26 12.23 16.74
CA THR A 113 -8.07 11.84 15.98
C THR A 113 -8.06 10.34 15.66
N TYR A 114 -9.24 9.73 15.62
CA TYR A 114 -9.50 8.32 15.41
C TYR A 114 -10.81 8.18 14.60
N PRO A 115 -11.06 7.04 13.91
CA PRO A 115 -10.26 5.82 13.85
C PRO A 115 -9.05 5.92 12.89
N VAL A 116 -8.01 5.14 13.17
CA VAL A 116 -6.93 4.82 12.23
C VAL A 116 -7.51 4.13 11.02
N MET A 117 -7.14 4.61 9.83
CA MET A 117 -7.59 4.05 8.55
C MET A 117 -6.45 3.88 7.54
N GLY A 118 -5.26 4.41 7.84
CA GLY A 118 -4.11 4.30 6.95
C GLY A 118 -2.78 4.36 7.68
N LEU A 119 -1.73 4.00 6.94
CA LEU A 119 -0.34 4.10 7.37
C LEU A 119 0.46 4.87 6.30
N ALA A 120 1.24 5.86 6.73
CA ALA A 120 2.02 6.72 5.84
C ALA A 120 3.15 5.95 5.15
N LEU A 121 3.32 6.12 3.84
CA LEU A 121 4.45 5.53 3.09
C LEU A 121 5.48 6.57 2.62
N ALA A 122 5.34 7.81 3.08
CA ALA A 122 6.27 8.89 2.78
C ALA A 122 6.38 9.84 3.98
N THR A 123 7.51 10.54 4.08
CA THR A 123 7.67 11.69 4.98
C THR A 123 7.45 12.96 4.18
N ALA A 124 6.44 13.74 4.53
CA ALA A 124 6.11 14.99 3.84
C ALA A 124 5.32 15.94 4.74
N SER A 125 5.42 17.24 4.48
CA SER A 125 4.68 18.29 5.19
C SER A 125 3.32 18.62 4.57
N SER A 126 3.12 18.30 3.29
CA SER A 126 1.89 18.53 2.55
C SER A 126 1.90 17.76 1.23
N GLY A 127 0.78 17.83 0.48
CA GLY A 127 0.67 17.28 -0.87
C GLY A 127 0.22 15.82 -0.91
N SER A 128 0.08 15.29 -2.12
CA SER A 128 -0.41 13.93 -2.35
C SER A 128 0.72 12.91 -2.16
N ASN A 129 0.52 11.99 -1.22
CA ASN A 129 1.50 11.00 -0.80
C ASN A 129 0.83 9.62 -0.69
N SER A 130 1.65 8.57 -0.80
CA SER A 130 1.15 7.19 -0.71
C SER A 130 0.78 6.81 0.73
N VAL A 131 -0.38 6.16 0.87
CA VAL A 131 -0.92 5.66 2.15
C VAL A 131 -1.34 4.21 1.96
N LEU A 132 -0.89 3.33 2.87
CA LEU A 132 -1.31 1.94 2.95
C LEU A 132 -2.64 1.86 3.72
N LEU A 133 -3.68 1.30 3.12
CA LEU A 133 -4.97 1.04 3.79
C LEU A 133 -5.01 -0.34 4.43
N HIS A 134 -4.44 -1.35 3.75
CA HIS A 134 -4.39 -2.73 4.23
C HIS A 134 -3.29 -3.49 3.52
N GLY A 135 -2.44 -4.19 4.28
CA GLY A 135 -1.38 -5.03 3.74
C GLY A 135 -0.26 -5.30 4.73
N ILE A 136 0.97 -5.40 4.24
CA ILE A 136 2.17 -5.68 5.02
C ILE A 136 3.10 -4.47 4.92
N TYR A 137 3.48 -3.92 6.07
CA TYR A 137 4.46 -2.85 6.17
C TYR A 137 5.70 -3.36 6.90
N LYS A 138 6.88 -3.03 6.35
CA LYS A 138 8.17 -3.37 6.92
C LYS A 138 8.89 -2.12 7.38
N ASP A 139 9.27 -2.10 8.64
CA ASP A 139 10.10 -1.07 9.26
C ASP A 139 11.02 -1.73 10.29
N THR A 140 12.24 -1.24 10.46
CA THR A 140 13.17 -1.71 11.52
C THR A 140 13.48 -0.61 12.54
N THR A 141 12.86 0.56 12.39
CA THR A 141 13.23 1.78 13.11
C THR A 141 12.09 2.40 13.90
N LYS A 142 10.84 2.00 13.62
CA LYS A 142 9.65 2.73 14.06
C LYS A 142 8.79 2.06 15.14
N TRP A 143 9.10 0.82 15.52
CA TRP A 143 8.27 0.09 16.47
C TRP A 143 8.47 0.58 17.91
N THR A 144 7.37 0.86 18.61
CA THR A 144 7.40 1.24 20.02
C THR A 144 7.49 -0.02 20.88
N GLY A 145 8.57 -0.18 21.64
CA GLY A 145 8.86 -1.39 22.45
C GLY A 145 10.29 -1.93 22.36
N GLY A 146 11.15 -1.23 21.61
CA GLY A 146 12.45 -1.73 21.17
C GLY A 146 12.43 -1.87 19.66
N THR A 147 13.59 -1.93 19.03
CA THR A 147 13.79 -1.93 17.57
C THR A 147 12.96 -3.00 16.82
N ASN A 148 12.36 -3.95 17.55
CA ASN A 148 11.67 -5.13 17.04
C ASN A 148 10.28 -5.30 17.69
N LEU A 149 9.28 -5.67 16.87
CA LEU A 149 7.98 -6.16 17.30
C LEU A 149 8.08 -7.57 17.92
N THR A 150 7.22 -7.84 18.90
CA THR A 150 6.95 -9.20 19.39
C THR A 150 6.06 -9.91 18.38
N VAL A 151 6.57 -10.98 17.76
CA VAL A 151 5.85 -11.77 16.74
C VAL A 151 4.57 -12.36 17.34
N GLY A 152 3.44 -12.25 16.63
CA GLY A 152 2.12 -12.66 17.09
C GLY A 152 1.44 -11.64 18.02
N GLY A 153 2.15 -10.61 18.47
CA GLY A 153 1.58 -9.54 19.29
C GLY A 153 0.63 -8.65 18.50
N VAL A 154 -0.48 -8.28 19.14
CA VAL A 154 -1.44 -7.31 18.60
C VAL A 154 -0.84 -5.91 18.66
N CYS A 155 -0.99 -5.15 17.58
CA CYS A 155 -0.58 -3.76 17.52
C CYS A 155 -1.81 -2.86 17.69
N TYR A 156 -1.70 -1.91 18.61
CA TYR A 156 -2.70 -0.91 18.95
C TYR A 156 -2.25 0.48 18.50
N LEU A 157 -3.22 1.40 18.38
CA LEU A 157 -2.94 2.83 18.29
C LEU A 157 -2.26 3.32 19.58
N SER A 158 -1.17 4.07 19.44
CA SER A 158 -0.45 4.66 20.57
C SER A 158 -1.11 5.96 21.04
N THR A 159 -0.88 6.32 22.30
CA THR A 159 -1.16 7.65 22.88
C THR A 159 -0.14 8.71 22.47
N THR A 160 0.81 8.34 21.61
CA THR A 160 1.70 9.26 20.91
C THR A 160 1.21 9.34 19.47
N ALA A 161 0.85 10.53 19.01
CA ALA A 161 0.39 10.78 17.65
C ALA A 161 1.24 10.07 16.58
N GLY A 162 0.57 9.36 15.68
CA GLY A 162 1.17 8.58 14.59
C GLY A 162 1.82 7.26 15.04
N GLY A 163 1.96 7.02 16.34
CA GLY A 163 2.66 5.86 16.89
C GLY A 163 1.84 4.57 16.91
N THR A 164 2.54 3.44 16.91
CA THR A 164 1.99 2.09 17.13
C THR A 164 2.54 1.52 18.43
N ALA A 165 1.74 0.80 19.22
CA ALA A 165 2.21 0.14 20.45
C ALA A 165 1.72 -1.31 20.53
N GLN A 166 2.49 -2.20 21.16
CA GLN A 166 2.03 -3.56 21.50
C GLN A 166 1.46 -3.68 22.92
N THR A 167 1.43 -2.57 23.65
CA THR A 167 0.75 -2.45 24.93
C THR A 167 -0.56 -1.73 24.70
N GLN A 168 -1.66 -2.34 25.14
CA GLN A 168 -2.99 -1.72 25.06
C GLN A 168 -3.03 -0.43 25.90
N PRO A 169 -3.58 0.68 25.36
CA PRO A 169 -3.87 1.87 26.16
C PRO A 169 -4.79 1.53 27.34
N SER A 170 -4.47 2.05 28.52
CA SER A 170 -5.13 1.69 29.79
C SER A 170 -5.75 2.87 30.53
N ALA A 171 -5.50 4.12 30.11
CA ALA A 171 -6.09 5.26 30.81
C ALA A 171 -7.56 5.43 30.45
N LEU A 172 -8.28 6.15 31.30
CA LEU A 172 -9.68 6.46 31.08
C LEU A 172 -9.84 7.31 29.82
N ASN A 173 -10.82 6.99 28.97
CA ASN A 173 -11.08 7.62 27.68
C ASN A 173 -10.00 7.43 26.60
N ASP A 174 -8.90 6.72 26.88
CA ASP A 174 -7.97 6.33 25.83
C ASP A 174 -8.66 5.35 24.88
N VAL A 175 -8.45 5.57 23.58
CA VAL A 175 -9.00 4.75 22.52
C VAL A 175 -8.15 3.49 22.34
N ILE A 176 -8.77 2.34 22.58
CA ILE A 176 -8.25 1.03 22.27
C ILE A 176 -8.69 0.68 20.85
N GLN A 177 -7.79 0.86 19.90
CA GLN A 177 -8.00 0.47 18.51
C GLN A 177 -6.91 -0.49 18.07
N VAL A 178 -7.31 -1.65 17.54
CA VAL A 178 -6.38 -2.61 16.92
C VAL A 178 -6.09 -2.18 15.49
N VAL A 179 -4.82 -2.06 15.15
CA VAL A 179 -4.35 -1.61 13.84
C VAL A 179 -3.72 -2.73 13.01
N GLY A 180 -3.37 -3.85 13.64
CA GLY A 180 -2.79 -5.00 12.97
C GLY A 180 -2.16 -6.00 13.92
N VAL A 181 -1.41 -6.94 13.34
CA VAL A 181 -0.67 -7.97 14.09
C VAL A 181 0.77 -8.03 13.57
N ALA A 182 1.73 -8.17 14.48
CA ALA A 182 3.12 -8.39 14.12
C ALA A 182 3.32 -9.79 13.53
N ILE A 183 3.65 -9.88 12.24
CA ILE A 183 3.97 -11.16 11.58
C ILE A 183 5.46 -11.48 11.66
N ASN A 184 6.29 -10.49 12.03
CA ASN A 184 7.73 -10.61 12.19
C ASN A 184 8.24 -9.47 13.08
N ALA A 185 9.46 -9.61 13.59
CA ALA A 185 10.16 -8.57 14.34
C ALA A 185 10.18 -7.19 13.64
N SER A 186 10.13 -7.16 12.31
CA SER A 186 10.18 -5.90 11.55
C SER A 186 8.99 -5.71 10.61
N ARG A 187 7.94 -6.53 10.74
CA ARG A 187 6.78 -6.50 9.83
C ARG A 187 5.47 -6.59 10.58
N ILE A 188 4.57 -5.69 10.24
CA ILE A 188 3.18 -5.71 10.67
C ILE A 188 2.30 -6.10 9.49
N TYR A 189 1.32 -6.97 9.74
CA TYR A 189 0.14 -7.08 8.90
C TYR A 189 -0.84 -6.00 9.35
N PHE A 190 -0.83 -4.89 8.62
CA PHE A 190 -1.64 -3.70 8.89
C PHE A 190 -3.03 -3.92 8.33
N LYS A 191 -4.02 -4.01 9.22
CA LYS A 191 -5.45 -4.18 8.90
C LYS A 191 -6.23 -3.45 10.00
N PRO A 192 -6.33 -2.12 9.94
CA PRO A 192 -7.04 -1.36 10.95
C PRO A 192 -8.53 -1.70 10.93
N SER A 193 -9.13 -1.82 12.11
CA SER A 193 -10.59 -1.83 12.26
C SER A 193 -11.09 -0.42 12.48
N ALA A 194 -12.24 -0.04 11.91
CA ALA A 194 -12.89 1.22 12.27
C ALA A 194 -13.51 1.17 13.68
N ASP A 195 -13.73 -0.03 14.21
CA ASP A 195 -14.22 -0.23 15.57
C ASP A 195 -13.12 0.08 16.58
N TYR A 196 -13.50 0.83 17.61
CA TYR A 196 -12.65 1.14 18.74
C TYR A 196 -13.43 1.07 20.05
N LEU A 197 -12.70 0.78 21.12
CA LEU A 197 -13.23 0.70 22.48
C LEU A 197 -12.60 1.79 23.32
N THR A 198 -13.31 2.26 24.34
CA THR A 198 -12.74 3.13 25.38
C THR A 198 -12.98 2.48 26.73
N HIS A 199 -12.05 2.68 27.67
CA HIS A 199 -12.34 2.35 29.06
C HIS A 199 -13.45 3.27 29.55
N THR A 200 -14.58 2.70 29.97
CA THR A 200 -15.64 3.45 30.64
C THR A 200 -15.30 3.51 32.13
N GLY A 201 -15.43 4.69 32.75
CA GLY A 201 -15.26 4.82 34.19
C GLY A 201 -16.33 3.98 34.90
N ALA A 202 -15.93 3.29 35.96
CA ALA A 202 -16.86 2.54 36.81
C ALA A 202 -17.90 3.47 37.47
#